data_AF-A0A926I076-F1
#
_entry.id   AF-A0A926I076-F1
#
_cell.length_a   1.000
_cell.length_b   1.000
_cell.length_c   1.000
_cell.angle_alpha   90.00
_cell.angle_beta   90.00
_cell.angle_gamma   90.00
#
_symmetry.space_group_name_H-M   'P 1'
#
loop_
_entity.id
_entity.type
_entity.pdbx_description
1 polymer ?
#
loop_
_entity_poly.entity_id
_entity_poly.type
_entity_poly.pdbx_seq_one_letter_code
_entity_poly.pdbx_strand_id
1 'polypeptide(L)'
;MRSKYREVRYFCGEFLDAQCFPVYKKTKSKRGRFQPTGECQARLNEKNSRRHLTRLVHANFCSRDLALHLTYKDECMPETEDAAKKDLRNFFRRVRRLYKAAGVEFKYISVTEKGSRSGRVHHHLIVTGGVSRDDLEALWTAGRANTKRLQFDDNGLVGLSVYMTKQKLYFRRYNCSRNLKDPDKTKKVSDQRVSRKRAGLICNFEDRESLEKLYPGYRLLGVEYIISDLTGEYYAYVRLRRICERPKALKREGREALGLPQSPRRGIRRCGKKELAATMAPYSQKVVSDSEPL
;
A
#
# COMPACT_ATOMS: atom_id res chain seq x y z
N MET A 1 -23.79 -22.88 -15.46
CA MET A 1 -24.36 -21.62 -14.93
C MET A 1 -23.35 -20.50 -15.22
N ARG A 2 -23.71 -19.41 -15.93
CA ARG A 2 -22.73 -18.32 -16.20
C ARG A 2 -22.43 -17.58 -14.89
N SER A 3 -21.24 -17.76 -14.34
CA SER A 3 -20.76 -17.03 -13.17
C SER A 3 -20.66 -15.55 -13.50
N LYS A 4 -21.28 -14.71 -12.65
CA LYS A 4 -21.17 -13.25 -12.73
C LYS A 4 -19.91 -12.82 -11.99
N TYR A 5 -19.27 -11.74 -12.41
CA TYR A 5 -18.08 -11.23 -11.76
C TYR A 5 -18.35 -9.87 -11.15
N ARG A 6 -17.81 -9.67 -9.95
CA ARG A 6 -17.84 -8.42 -9.23
C ARG A 6 -16.45 -7.81 -9.22
N GLU A 7 -16.39 -6.53 -9.58
CA GLU A 7 -15.19 -5.72 -9.44
C GLU A 7 -15.39 -4.68 -8.33
N VAL A 8 -14.50 -4.71 -7.34
CA VAL A 8 -14.44 -3.71 -6.26
C VAL A 8 -13.18 -2.88 -6.45
N ARG A 9 -13.33 -1.57 -6.60
CA ARG A 9 -12.22 -0.62 -6.76
C ARG A 9 -12.01 0.20 -5.49
N TYR A 10 -10.76 0.33 -5.08
CA TYR A 10 -10.32 1.20 -3.98
C TYR A 10 -9.40 2.29 -4.55
N PHE A 11 -9.79 3.54 -4.37
CA PHE A 11 -9.01 4.70 -4.79
C PHE A 11 -8.18 5.19 -3.61
N CYS A 12 -6.86 5.15 -3.74
CA CYS A 12 -5.90 5.40 -2.67
C CYS A 12 -4.86 6.42 -3.13
N GLY A 13 -5.25 7.70 -3.21
CA GLY A 13 -4.37 8.77 -3.70
C GLY A 13 -3.99 8.57 -5.18
N GLU A 14 -2.70 8.37 -5.45
CA GLU A 14 -2.19 8.07 -6.80
C GLU A 14 -2.44 6.61 -7.22
N PHE A 15 -2.89 5.74 -6.33
CA PHE A 15 -3.03 4.31 -6.58
C PHE A 15 -4.49 3.88 -6.71
N LEU A 16 -4.71 2.83 -7.50
CA LEU A 16 -5.99 2.15 -7.66
C LEU A 16 -5.77 0.65 -7.44
N ASP A 17 -6.48 0.10 -6.47
CA ASP A 17 -6.57 -1.35 -6.27
C ASP A 17 -7.92 -1.84 -6.79
N ALA A 18 -7.91 -2.80 -7.72
CA ALA A 18 -9.13 -3.46 -8.19
C ALA A 18 -9.14 -4.94 -7.82
N GLN A 19 -10.22 -5.40 -7.21
CA GLN A 19 -10.46 -6.81 -6.89
C GLN A 19 -11.57 -7.35 -7.78
N CYS A 20 -11.28 -8.39 -8.56
CA CYS A 20 -12.23 -9.07 -9.43
C CYS A 20 -12.44 -10.51 -8.94
N PHE A 21 -13.68 -10.90 -8.66
CA PHE A 21 -14.02 -12.24 -8.16
C PHE A 21 -15.41 -12.67 -8.61
N PRO A 22 -15.66 -13.99 -8.75
CA PRO A 22 -16.98 -14.51 -9.09
C PRO A 22 -17.99 -14.27 -7.96
N VAL A 23 -19.23 -14.01 -8.34
CA VAL A 23 -20.38 -13.92 -7.43
C VAL A 23 -21.39 -14.98 -7.84
N TYR A 24 -21.66 -15.88 -6.90
CA TYR A 24 -22.63 -16.94 -7.06
C TYR A 24 -24.00 -16.46 -6.57
N LYS A 25 -25.07 -16.75 -7.34
CA LYS A 25 -26.43 -16.57 -6.83
C LYS A 25 -26.61 -17.55 -5.66
N LYS A 26 -27.07 -17.04 -4.51
CA LYS A 26 -27.47 -17.91 -3.40
C LYS A 26 -28.55 -18.86 -3.89
N THR A 27 -28.27 -20.15 -3.94
CA THR A 27 -29.29 -21.17 -4.17
C THR A 27 -30.14 -21.29 -2.89
N LYS A 28 -31.45 -21.50 -3.03
CA LYS A 28 -32.36 -21.66 -1.88
C LYS A 28 -32.13 -22.97 -1.09
N SER A 29 -31.20 -23.83 -1.51
CA SER A 29 -30.95 -25.12 -0.85
C SER A 29 -30.20 -24.93 0.47
N LYS A 30 -30.72 -25.53 1.54
CA LYS A 30 -30.05 -25.71 2.85
C LYS A 30 -28.88 -26.71 2.75
N ARG A 31 -27.93 -26.52 1.82
CA ARG A 31 -26.69 -27.29 1.89
C ARG A 31 -25.96 -26.89 3.17
N GLY A 32 -25.42 -27.87 3.89
CA GLY A 32 -24.65 -27.65 5.11
C GLY A 32 -23.63 -26.54 4.87
N ARG A 33 -23.54 -25.59 5.80
CA ARG A 33 -22.56 -24.51 5.69
C ARG A 33 -21.18 -25.16 5.74
N PHE A 34 -20.49 -25.21 4.60
CA PHE A 34 -19.06 -25.47 4.61
C PHE A 34 -18.41 -24.41 5.49
N GLN A 35 -17.80 -24.84 6.59
CA GLN A 35 -17.05 -23.96 7.47
C GLN A 35 -15.60 -24.05 7.00
N PRO A 36 -15.02 -22.96 6.47
CA PRO A 36 -13.60 -22.96 6.13
C PRO A 36 -12.79 -23.30 7.38
N THR A 37 -11.68 -24.01 7.20
CA THR A 37 -10.78 -24.34 8.31
C THR A 37 -10.25 -23.05 8.94
N GLY A 38 -9.95 -23.10 10.25
CA GLY A 38 -9.40 -21.94 10.97
C GLY A 38 -8.14 -21.37 10.30
N GLU A 39 -7.31 -22.24 9.71
CA GLU A 39 -6.12 -21.85 8.98
C GLU A 39 -6.43 -21.12 7.66
N CYS A 40 -7.36 -21.63 6.85
CA CYS A 40 -7.78 -20.97 5.61
C CYS A 40 -8.33 -19.57 5.90
N GLN A 41 -9.18 -19.45 6.92
CA GLN A 41 -9.71 -18.16 7.34
C GLN A 41 -8.62 -17.22 7.87
N ALA A 42 -7.65 -17.73 8.62
CA ALA A 42 -6.52 -16.95 9.12
C ALA A 42 -5.65 -16.40 7.98
N ARG A 43 -5.32 -17.23 6.97
CA ARG A 43 -4.58 -16.81 5.77
C ARG A 43 -5.33 -15.76 4.95
N LEU A 44 -6.64 -15.91 4.80
CA LEU A 44 -7.47 -14.92 4.11
C LEU A 44 -7.51 -13.58 4.87
N ASN A 45 -7.69 -13.63 6.19
CA ASN A 45 -7.66 -12.45 7.05
C ASN A 45 -6.30 -11.75 7.01
N GLU A 46 -5.22 -12.52 6.93
CA GLU A 46 -3.86 -12.03 6.69
C GLU A 46 -3.72 -11.24 5.41
N LYS A 47 -4.09 -11.87 4.29
CA LYS A 47 -4.03 -11.25 2.97
C LYS A 47 -4.85 -9.97 2.91
N ASN A 48 -6.06 -9.99 3.47
CA ASN A 48 -6.95 -8.83 3.51
C ASN A 48 -6.40 -7.70 4.40
N SER A 49 -5.83 -8.03 5.56
CA SER A 49 -5.25 -7.03 6.47
C SER A 49 -4.03 -6.34 5.85
N ARG A 50 -3.14 -7.10 5.19
CA ARG A 50 -1.99 -6.54 4.46
C ARG A 50 -2.44 -5.58 3.35
N ARG A 51 -3.43 -5.99 2.53
CA ARG A 51 -3.97 -5.14 1.46
C ARG A 51 -4.60 -3.87 2.02
N HIS A 52 -5.35 -3.98 3.12
CA HIS A 52 -5.95 -2.81 3.76
C HIS A 52 -4.89 -1.84 4.30
N LEU A 53 -3.83 -2.35 4.93
CA LEU A 53 -2.70 -1.53 5.37
C LEU A 53 -2.05 -0.79 4.20
N THR A 54 -1.76 -1.47 3.09
CA THR A 54 -1.20 -0.82 1.87
C THR A 54 -2.10 0.31 1.38
N ARG A 55 -3.41 0.09 1.35
CA ARG A 55 -4.39 1.13 0.95
C ARG A 55 -4.39 2.33 1.89
N LEU A 56 -4.40 2.09 3.20
CA LEU A 56 -4.32 3.16 4.20
C LEU A 56 -3.06 4.00 4.00
N VAL A 57 -1.92 3.34 3.74
CA VAL A 57 -0.68 4.07 3.52
C VAL A 57 -0.76 4.92 2.24
N HIS A 58 -1.17 4.33 1.12
CA HIS A 58 -1.30 5.04 -0.16
C HIS A 58 -2.34 6.18 -0.13
N ALA A 59 -3.39 6.07 0.70
CA ALA A 59 -4.41 7.10 0.85
C ALA A 59 -3.97 8.29 1.72
N ASN A 60 -2.98 8.10 2.60
CA ASN A 60 -2.65 9.10 3.64
C ASN A 60 -1.22 9.63 3.57
N PHE A 61 -0.28 8.90 2.97
CA PHE A 61 1.13 9.24 2.96
C PHE A 61 1.69 9.33 1.54
N CYS A 62 2.73 10.13 1.38
CA CYS A 62 3.43 10.47 0.15
C CYS A 62 4.94 10.55 0.39
N SER A 63 5.72 10.81 -0.67
CA SER A 63 7.20 10.82 -0.60
C SER A 63 7.81 11.88 0.33
N ARG A 64 7.01 12.86 0.77
CA ARG A 64 7.43 13.88 1.74
C ARG A 64 7.37 13.37 3.18
N ASP A 65 6.63 12.31 3.43
CA ASP A 65 6.45 11.70 4.74
C ASP A 65 7.65 10.85 5.14
N LEU A 66 7.66 10.40 6.39
CA LEU A 66 8.84 9.82 7.02
C LEU A 66 8.60 8.37 7.43
N ALA A 67 9.59 7.53 7.15
CA ALA A 67 9.74 6.21 7.72
C ALA A 67 10.71 6.30 8.90
N LEU A 68 10.24 5.93 10.08
CA LEU A 68 11.01 6.00 11.32
C LEU A 68 11.18 4.60 11.89
N HIS A 69 12.42 4.23 12.19
CA HIS A 69 12.77 2.98 12.84
C HIS A 69 13.36 3.28 14.23
N LEU A 70 12.72 2.77 15.27
CA LEU A 70 13.16 2.89 16.65
C LEU A 70 13.70 1.55 17.13
N THR A 71 14.93 1.59 17.64
CA THR A 71 15.58 0.45 18.29
C THR A 71 15.92 0.81 19.72
N TYR A 72 15.91 -0.19 20.60
CA TYR A 72 16.32 -0.03 21.98
C TYR A 72 17.82 -0.27 22.14
N LYS A 73 18.43 0.44 23.09
CA LYS A 73 19.71 0.04 23.68
C LYS A 73 19.49 -1.09 24.69
N ASP A 74 20.56 -1.82 25.02
CA ASP A 74 20.46 -3.07 25.79
C ASP A 74 19.88 -2.82 27.18
N GLU A 75 20.22 -1.70 27.82
CA GLU A 75 19.79 -1.35 29.17
C GLU A 75 18.32 -0.89 29.24
N CYS A 76 17.70 -0.60 28.10
CA CYS A 76 16.31 -0.14 28.01
C CYS A 76 15.41 -1.14 27.28
N MET A 77 15.86 -2.39 27.10
CA MET A 77 15.07 -3.41 26.42
C MET A 77 13.80 -3.70 27.24
N PRO A 78 12.60 -3.55 26.66
CA PRO A 78 11.37 -3.82 27.40
C PRO A 78 11.24 -5.32 27.67
N GLU A 79 11.05 -5.68 28.93
CA GLU A 79 10.84 -7.06 29.36
C GLU A 79 9.47 -7.60 28.92
N THR A 80 8.48 -6.70 28.84
CA THR A 80 7.09 -7.05 28.52
C THR A 80 6.55 -6.25 27.35
N GLU A 81 5.52 -6.81 26.70
CA GLU A 81 4.80 -6.13 25.62
C GLU A 81 4.18 -4.81 26.09
N ASP A 82 3.63 -4.78 27.30
CA ASP A 82 3.00 -3.59 27.84
C ASP A 82 4.00 -2.48 28.16
N ALA A 83 5.23 -2.83 28.54
CA ALA A 83 6.34 -1.89 28.65
C ALA A 83 6.67 -1.27 27.28
N ALA A 84 6.85 -2.09 26.24
CA ALA A 84 7.11 -1.60 24.88
C ALA A 84 5.99 -0.68 24.35
N LYS A 85 4.71 -1.03 24.63
CA LYS A 85 3.57 -0.18 24.30
C LYS A 85 3.58 1.13 25.09
N LYS A 86 3.94 1.09 26.37
CA LYS A 86 4.03 2.29 27.24
C LYS A 86 5.10 3.24 26.72
N ASP A 87 6.26 2.73 26.33
CA ASP A 87 7.35 3.53 25.78
C ASP A 87 6.95 4.18 24.46
N LEU A 88 6.31 3.43 23.57
CA LEU A 88 5.80 3.97 22.31
C LEU A 88 4.71 5.04 22.54
N ARG A 89 3.81 4.85 23.53
CA ARG A 89 2.82 5.88 23.92
C ARG A 89 3.49 7.15 24.44
N ASN A 90 4.52 7.02 25.27
CA ASN A 90 5.30 8.15 25.79
C ASN A 90 6.03 8.88 24.68
N PHE A 91 6.63 8.15 23.74
CA PHE A 91 7.22 8.71 22.53
C PHE A 91 6.18 9.50 21.73
N PHE A 92 5.01 8.92 21.42
CA PHE A 92 3.95 9.64 20.71
C PHE A 92 3.46 10.89 21.44
N ARG A 93 3.44 10.89 22.77
CA ARG A 93 3.11 12.10 23.55
C ARG A 93 4.12 13.22 23.29
N ARG A 94 5.42 12.91 23.19
CA ARG A 94 6.47 13.89 22.84
C ARG A 94 6.33 14.34 21.39
N VAL A 95 6.15 13.40 20.45
CA VAL A 95 5.99 13.69 19.02
C VAL A 95 4.79 14.61 18.77
N ARG A 96 3.64 14.36 19.41
CA ARG A 96 2.46 15.24 19.27
C ARG A 96 2.73 16.69 19.69
N ARG A 97 3.60 16.92 20.69
CA ARG A 97 3.98 18.29 21.09
C ARG A 97 4.83 18.95 20.01
N LEU A 98 5.79 18.23 19.45
CA LEU A 98 6.63 18.72 18.34
C LEU A 98 5.77 19.11 17.13
N TYR A 99 4.87 18.23 16.69
CA TYR A 99 3.98 18.51 15.55
C TYR A 99 3.00 19.65 15.83
N LYS A 100 2.48 19.75 17.07
CA LYS A 100 1.62 20.87 17.49
C LYS A 100 2.38 22.20 17.43
N ALA A 101 3.62 22.24 17.88
CA ALA A 101 4.47 23.43 17.82
C ALA A 101 4.80 23.84 16.37
N ALA A 102 4.98 22.86 15.47
CA ALA A 102 5.20 23.09 14.05
C ALA A 102 3.93 23.43 13.25
N GLY A 103 2.73 23.35 13.86
CA GLY A 103 1.46 23.57 13.17
C GLY A 103 1.11 22.51 12.12
N VAL A 104 1.70 21.31 12.20
CA VAL A 104 1.49 20.22 11.25
C VAL A 104 0.59 19.14 11.83
N GLU A 105 -0.35 18.63 11.04
CA GLU A 105 -1.21 17.52 11.46
C GLU A 105 -0.40 16.22 11.59
N PHE A 106 -0.42 15.61 12.78
CA PHE A 106 0.26 14.35 13.03
C PHE A 106 -0.63 13.15 12.66
N LYS A 107 -0.23 12.39 11.64
CA LYS A 107 -0.76 11.04 11.35
C LYS A 107 0.36 10.01 11.48
N TYR A 108 0.00 8.79 11.88
CA TYR A 108 0.96 7.71 11.96
C TYR A 108 0.34 6.33 11.72
N ILE A 109 1.21 5.41 11.31
CA ILE A 109 0.99 3.97 11.39
C ILE A 109 2.24 3.37 12.05
N SER A 110 2.09 2.47 13.01
CA SER A 110 3.20 1.87 13.75
C SER A 110 3.03 0.37 13.93
N VAL A 111 4.13 -0.36 13.82
CA VAL A 111 4.22 -1.81 14.05
C VAL A 111 5.34 -2.06 15.04
N THR A 112 5.06 -2.94 16.00
CA THR A 112 6.07 -3.42 16.96
C THR A 112 6.42 -4.85 16.59
N GLU A 113 7.70 -5.09 16.31
CA GLU A 113 8.21 -6.39 15.91
C GLU A 113 9.22 -6.88 16.95
N LYS A 114 9.28 -8.20 17.15
CA LYS A 114 10.33 -8.85 17.93
C LYS A 114 11.16 -9.68 16.97
N GLY A 115 12.44 -9.33 16.82
CA GLY A 115 13.35 -9.98 15.89
C GLY A 115 13.42 -11.47 16.18
N SER A 116 13.14 -12.31 15.18
CA SER A 116 13.06 -13.77 15.35
C SER A 116 14.38 -14.41 15.77
N ARG A 117 15.51 -13.83 15.36
CA ARG A 117 16.86 -14.30 15.69
C ARG A 117 17.47 -13.61 16.90
N SER A 118 17.30 -12.29 17.00
CA SER A 118 17.93 -11.48 18.05
C SER A 118 17.08 -11.35 19.31
N GLY A 119 15.78 -11.67 19.25
CA GLY A 119 14.83 -11.44 20.33
C GLY A 119 14.55 -9.96 20.63
N ARG A 120 15.18 -9.02 19.90
CA ARG A 120 15.10 -7.59 20.18
C ARG A 120 13.79 -7.01 19.69
N VAL A 121 13.22 -6.11 20.49
CA VAL A 121 12.02 -5.35 20.12
C VAL A 121 12.41 -4.15 19.25
N HIS A 122 11.65 -3.91 18.19
CA HIS A 122 11.81 -2.79 17.27
C HIS A 122 10.44 -2.15 16.99
N HIS A 123 10.41 -0.83 16.78
CA HIS A 123 9.22 -0.14 16.29
C HIS A 123 9.47 0.43 14.90
N HIS A 124 8.61 0.06 13.95
CA HIS A 124 8.57 0.64 12.62
C HIS A 124 7.38 1.59 12.54
N LEU A 125 7.62 2.82 12.11
CA LEU A 125 6.61 3.85 12.00
C LEU A 125 6.62 4.50 10.62
N ILE A 126 5.43 4.84 10.14
CA ILE A 126 5.21 5.82 9.09
C ILE A 126 4.57 7.02 9.78
N VAL A 127 5.15 8.20 9.62
CA VAL A 127 4.64 9.45 10.20
C VAL A 127 4.60 10.55 9.14
N THR A 128 3.66 11.48 9.29
CA THR A 128 3.58 12.65 8.41
C THR A 128 4.88 13.45 8.41
N GLY A 129 5.31 13.97 7.28
CA GLY A 129 6.47 14.87 7.19
C GLY A 129 6.18 16.25 7.79
N GLY A 130 7.08 17.21 7.54
CA GLY A 130 6.88 18.61 7.96
C GLY A 130 7.55 19.00 9.28
N VAL A 131 8.25 18.08 9.95
CA VAL A 131 9.14 18.36 11.09
C VAL A 131 10.58 17.99 10.75
N SER A 132 11.55 18.53 11.49
CA SER A 132 12.95 18.13 11.37
C SER A 132 13.13 16.66 11.75
N ARG A 133 13.97 15.94 10.99
CA ARG A 133 14.29 14.54 11.29
C ARG A 133 15.11 14.43 12.57
N ASP A 134 16.05 15.35 12.77
CA ASP A 134 16.93 15.36 13.94
C ASP A 134 16.12 15.61 15.22
N ASP A 135 15.19 16.56 15.18
CA ASP A 135 14.26 16.82 16.30
C ASP A 135 13.41 15.60 16.60
N LEU A 136 12.89 14.92 15.57
CA LEU A 136 12.06 13.73 15.74
C LEU A 136 12.85 12.57 16.33
N GLU A 137 14.08 12.35 15.88
CA GLU A 137 14.99 11.30 16.36
C GLU A 137 15.39 11.55 17.82
N ALA A 138 15.69 12.80 18.19
CA ALA A 138 16.06 13.19 19.55
C ALA A 138 14.96 12.90 20.59
N LEU A 139 13.69 12.77 20.19
CA LEU A 139 12.59 12.42 21.09
C LEU A 139 12.60 10.96 21.55
N TRP A 140 13.40 10.10 20.91
CA TRP A 140 13.58 8.71 21.31
C TRP A 140 14.79 8.56 22.22
N THR A 141 14.55 8.36 23.51
CA THR A 141 15.60 8.31 24.55
C THR A 141 15.97 6.89 24.98
N ALA A 142 15.21 5.88 24.53
CA ALA A 142 15.39 4.48 24.94
C ALA A 142 16.33 3.69 24.01
N GLY A 143 16.97 4.36 23.04
CA GLY A 143 17.93 3.74 22.12
C GLY A 143 18.16 4.61 20.90
N ARG A 144 18.30 4.00 19.72
CA ARG A 144 18.59 4.70 18.47
C ARG A 144 17.32 4.89 17.64
N ALA A 145 17.13 6.09 17.12
CA ALA A 145 16.14 6.38 16.10
C ALA A 145 16.83 6.56 14.75
N ASN A 146 16.16 6.14 13.68
CA ASN A 146 16.62 6.39 12.31
C ASN A 146 15.44 6.76 11.43
N THR A 147 15.50 7.95 10.86
CA THR A 147 14.43 8.50 10.02
C THR A 147 14.89 8.64 8.58
N LYS A 148 14.09 8.08 7.67
CA LYS A 148 14.28 8.19 6.22
C LYS A 148 13.04 8.80 5.61
N ARG A 149 13.20 9.51 4.48
CA ARG A 149 12.05 9.88 3.66
C ARG A 149 11.39 8.62 3.11
N LEU A 150 10.08 8.63 3.04
CA LEU A 150 9.30 7.52 2.50
C LEU A 150 9.57 7.42 1.00
N GLN A 151 10.12 6.29 0.57
CA GLN A 151 10.38 6.02 -0.84
C GLN A 151 9.26 5.12 -1.37
N PHE A 152 8.54 5.62 -2.38
CA PHE A 152 7.60 4.83 -3.17
C PHE A 152 8.34 4.43 -4.44
N ASP A 153 8.47 3.13 -4.68
CA ASP A 153 8.97 2.67 -5.96
C ASP A 153 7.83 2.62 -6.99
N ASP A 154 8.15 2.23 -8.22
CA ASP A 154 7.17 2.17 -9.29
C ASP A 154 6.05 1.14 -9.03
N ASN A 155 6.28 0.13 -8.17
CA ASN A 155 5.28 -0.86 -7.75
C ASN A 155 4.50 -0.45 -6.49
N GLY A 156 4.78 0.73 -5.93
CA GLY A 156 4.22 1.24 -4.69
C GLY A 156 5.23 1.20 -3.53
N LEU A 157 4.75 1.00 -2.31
CA LEU A 157 5.60 1.15 -1.12
C LEU A 157 6.45 -0.11 -0.87
N VAL A 158 7.55 -0.26 -1.61
CA VAL A 158 8.38 -1.50 -1.58
C VAL A 158 9.31 -1.64 -0.37
N GLY A 159 9.57 -0.59 0.39
CA GLY A 159 10.38 -0.72 1.61
C GLY A 159 9.57 -1.16 2.84
N LEU A 160 8.68 -0.28 3.31
CA LEU A 160 8.11 -0.41 4.66
C LEU A 160 6.92 -1.36 4.74
N SER A 161 6.02 -1.39 3.75
CA SER A 161 4.85 -2.28 3.78
C SER A 161 5.24 -3.76 3.67
N VAL A 162 6.35 -4.03 2.96
CA VAL A 162 6.97 -5.36 2.84
C VAL A 162 7.66 -5.76 4.14
N TYR A 163 8.26 -4.82 4.90
CA TYR A 163 8.83 -5.10 6.21
C TYR A 163 7.74 -5.33 7.29
N MET A 164 6.74 -4.44 7.36
CA MET A 164 5.61 -4.50 8.30
C MET A 164 4.74 -5.78 8.18
N THR A 165 4.94 -6.59 7.14
CA THR A 165 4.12 -7.78 6.88
C THR A 165 4.91 -9.07 6.66
N LYS A 166 6.26 -9.05 6.73
CA LYS A 166 7.09 -10.23 6.50
C LYS A 166 7.52 -10.97 7.77
N GLN A 167 7.47 -10.35 8.95
CA GLN A 167 7.93 -10.99 10.20
C GLN A 167 6.76 -11.46 11.06
N LYS A 168 7.03 -12.43 11.96
CA LYS A 168 6.11 -12.79 13.04
C LYS A 168 5.88 -11.55 13.92
N LEU A 169 4.78 -10.87 13.68
CA LEU A 169 4.41 -9.64 14.41
C LEU A 169 4.17 -9.99 15.87
N TYR A 170 4.71 -9.16 16.77
CA TYR A 170 4.66 -9.42 18.21
C TYR A 170 3.24 -9.22 18.80
N PHE A 171 2.34 -8.50 18.10
CA PHE A 171 0.96 -8.19 18.50
C PHE A 171 0.06 -7.91 17.26
N ARG A 172 -1.18 -7.37 17.45
CA ARG A 172 -2.06 -6.79 16.40
C ARG A 172 -1.21 -6.17 15.30
N ARG A 173 -1.54 -6.51 14.04
CA ARG A 173 -0.67 -6.28 12.88
C ARG A 173 -0.08 -4.88 12.79
N TYR A 174 -0.84 -3.85 13.16
CA TYR A 174 -0.40 -2.46 13.23
C TYR A 174 -1.32 -1.64 14.14
N ASN A 175 -0.82 -0.50 14.61
CA ASN A 175 -1.60 0.58 15.21
C ASN A 175 -1.59 1.78 14.28
N CYS A 176 -2.63 2.60 14.30
CA CYS A 176 -2.74 3.77 13.44
C CYS A 176 -3.44 4.94 14.13
N SER A 177 -3.27 6.14 13.59
CA SER A 177 -3.97 7.33 14.07
C SER A 177 -5.46 7.27 13.69
N ARG A 178 -6.31 7.88 14.52
CA ARG A 178 -7.78 7.87 14.33
C ARG A 178 -8.25 8.81 13.20
N ASN A 179 -7.39 9.70 12.75
CA ASN A 179 -7.64 10.72 11.72
C ASN A 179 -7.12 10.31 10.33
N LEU A 180 -6.81 9.01 10.11
CA LEU A 180 -6.52 8.53 8.77
C LEU A 180 -7.78 8.55 7.90
N LYS A 181 -7.61 8.95 6.64
CA LYS A 181 -8.63 8.83 5.61
C LYS A 181 -8.75 7.36 5.21
N ASP A 182 -9.95 6.81 5.33
CA ASP A 182 -10.22 5.48 4.81
C ASP A 182 -10.13 5.47 3.28
N PRO A 183 -9.61 4.39 2.67
CA PRO A 183 -9.51 4.29 1.23
C PRO A 183 -10.91 4.24 0.60
N ASP A 184 -11.15 5.11 -0.38
CA ASP A 184 -12.46 5.26 -1.02
C ASP A 184 -12.83 3.99 -1.79
N LYS A 185 -13.80 3.24 -1.24
CA LYS A 185 -14.38 2.09 -1.91
C LYS A 185 -15.48 2.53 -2.85
N THR A 186 -15.52 1.98 -4.06
CA THR A 186 -16.61 2.25 -5.01
C THR A 186 -17.95 1.88 -4.37
N LYS A 187 -18.83 2.87 -4.15
CA LYS A 187 -20.17 2.67 -3.57
C LYS A 187 -21.12 1.92 -4.54
N LYS A 188 -20.92 2.09 -5.85
CA LYS A 188 -21.67 1.41 -6.92
C LYS A 188 -20.88 0.22 -7.45
N VAL A 189 -20.99 -0.91 -6.77
CA VAL A 189 -20.44 -2.19 -7.24
C VAL A 189 -21.50 -2.86 -8.11
N SER A 190 -21.35 -2.80 -9.44
CA SER A 190 -22.27 -3.48 -10.36
C SER A 190 -21.79 -4.90 -10.64
N ASP A 191 -22.59 -5.89 -10.26
CA ASP A 191 -22.36 -7.32 -10.49
C ASP A 191 -22.43 -7.74 -11.97
N GLN A 192 -22.71 -6.78 -12.86
CA GLN A 192 -22.93 -7.03 -14.29
C GLN A 192 -21.86 -6.40 -15.18
N ARG A 193 -20.90 -5.65 -14.61
CA ARG A 193 -19.93 -4.88 -15.40
C ARG A 193 -18.74 -5.71 -15.89
N VAL A 194 -18.48 -6.86 -15.25
CA VAL A 194 -17.36 -7.74 -15.60
C VAL A 194 -17.89 -9.09 -16.08
N SER A 195 -17.55 -9.43 -17.32
CA SER A 195 -17.82 -10.74 -17.91
C SER A 195 -16.71 -11.74 -17.54
N ARG A 196 -16.99 -13.05 -17.62
CA ARG A 196 -15.96 -14.09 -17.44
C ARG A 196 -14.78 -13.89 -18.41
N LYS A 197 -15.05 -13.47 -19.66
CA LYS A 197 -14.01 -13.14 -20.66
C LYS A 197 -13.10 -12.02 -20.15
N ARG A 198 -13.67 -10.95 -19.58
CA ARG A 198 -12.90 -9.85 -19.00
C ARG A 198 -12.11 -10.29 -17.76
N ALA A 199 -12.68 -11.14 -16.91
CA ALA A 199 -11.95 -11.70 -15.77
C ALA A 199 -10.78 -12.61 -16.21
N GLY A 200 -10.98 -13.42 -17.25
CA GLY A 200 -9.91 -14.21 -17.87
C GLY A 200 -8.80 -13.34 -18.46
N LEU A 201 -9.15 -12.23 -19.12
CA LEU A 201 -8.17 -11.24 -19.60
C LEU A 201 -7.38 -10.61 -18.44
N ILE A 202 -8.02 -10.35 -17.31
CA ILE A 202 -7.31 -9.83 -16.12
C ILE A 202 -6.29 -10.83 -15.58
N CYS A 203 -6.62 -12.12 -15.58
CA CYS A 203 -5.69 -13.16 -15.18
C CYS A 203 -4.63 -13.48 -16.24
N ASN A 204 -4.89 -13.15 -17.51
CA ASN A 204 -3.93 -13.31 -18.60
C ASN A 204 -3.06 -12.06 -18.75
N PHE A 205 -2.01 -12.00 -17.94
CA PHE A 205 -1.10 -10.86 -17.85
C PHE A 205 -0.30 -10.57 -19.14
N GLU A 206 -0.21 -11.53 -20.06
CA GLU A 206 0.54 -11.39 -21.32
C GLU A 206 0.00 -10.25 -22.19
N ASP A 207 -1.30 -9.96 -22.11
CA ASP A 207 -1.94 -8.85 -22.83
C ASP A 207 -2.05 -7.59 -21.95
N ARG A 208 -0.89 -7.01 -21.65
CA ARG A 208 -0.79 -5.77 -20.87
C ARG A 208 -1.57 -4.62 -21.50
N GLU A 209 -1.53 -4.48 -22.82
CA GLU A 209 -2.16 -3.36 -23.51
C GLU A 209 -3.68 -3.41 -23.36
N SER A 210 -4.28 -4.59 -23.54
CA SER A 210 -5.71 -4.76 -23.29
C SER A 210 -6.06 -4.56 -21.82
N LEU A 211 -5.19 -4.97 -20.89
CA LEU A 211 -5.37 -4.71 -19.46
C LEU A 211 -5.36 -3.22 -19.12
N GLU A 212 -4.41 -2.44 -19.64
CA GLU A 212 -4.37 -1.00 -19.42
C GLU A 212 -5.55 -0.27 -20.09
N LYS A 213 -6.05 -0.75 -21.24
CA LYS A 213 -7.31 -0.28 -21.84
C LYS A 213 -8.53 -0.47 -20.92
N LEU A 214 -8.53 -1.45 -20.03
CA LEU A 214 -9.60 -1.64 -19.04
C LEU A 214 -9.63 -0.55 -17.96
N TYR A 215 -8.52 0.14 -17.76
CA TYR A 215 -8.26 1.14 -16.71
C TYR A 215 -7.64 2.42 -17.29
N PRO A 216 -8.40 3.19 -18.10
CA PRO A 216 -7.87 4.40 -18.74
C PRO A 216 -7.38 5.41 -17.71
N GLY A 217 -6.23 6.04 -17.98
CA GLY A 217 -5.57 6.98 -17.08
C GLY A 217 -4.74 6.33 -15.97
N TYR A 218 -4.56 5.01 -15.99
CA TYR A 218 -3.74 4.26 -15.05
C TYR A 218 -2.72 3.38 -15.77
N ARG A 219 -1.54 3.24 -15.17
CA ARG A 219 -0.49 2.28 -15.54
C ARG A 219 -0.60 1.04 -14.66
N LEU A 220 -0.45 -0.13 -15.27
CA LEU A 220 -0.44 -1.40 -14.54
C LEU A 220 0.87 -1.57 -13.75
N LEU A 221 0.76 -1.87 -12.46
CA LEU A 221 1.91 -2.18 -11.60
C LEU A 221 2.10 -3.69 -11.42
N GLY A 222 1.00 -4.41 -11.28
CA GLY A 222 1.05 -5.86 -11.13
C GLY A 222 -0.32 -6.47 -10.94
N VAL A 223 -0.38 -7.77 -11.19
CA VAL A 223 -1.59 -8.58 -11.02
C VAL A 223 -1.25 -9.81 -10.19
N GLU A 224 -1.97 -9.99 -9.09
CA GLU A 224 -2.01 -11.25 -8.36
C GLU A 224 -3.31 -11.95 -8.73
N TYR A 225 -3.23 -13.21 -9.19
CA TYR A 225 -4.43 -13.95 -9.53
C TYR A 225 -4.37 -15.41 -9.06
N ILE A 226 -5.56 -15.99 -8.91
CA ILE A 226 -5.82 -17.40 -8.58
C ILE A 226 -6.90 -17.88 -9.54
N ILE A 227 -6.71 -19.07 -10.09
CA ILE A 227 -7.76 -19.80 -10.82
C ILE A 227 -8.18 -20.93 -9.89
N SER A 228 -9.45 -21.00 -9.54
CA SER A 228 -9.94 -22.04 -8.65
C SER A 228 -9.90 -23.39 -9.37
N ASP A 229 -9.18 -24.37 -8.81
CA ASP A 229 -9.10 -25.71 -9.39
C ASP A 229 -10.46 -26.43 -9.39
N LEU A 230 -11.33 -26.13 -8.41
CA LEU A 230 -12.66 -26.73 -8.30
C LEU A 230 -13.68 -26.16 -9.29
N THR A 231 -13.60 -24.86 -9.57
CA THR A 231 -14.66 -24.15 -10.32
C THR A 231 -14.18 -23.57 -11.65
N GLY A 232 -12.87 -23.53 -11.87
CA GLY A 232 -12.22 -22.85 -12.99
C GLY A 232 -12.43 -21.33 -12.98
N GLU A 233 -12.89 -20.75 -11.87
CA GLU A 233 -13.21 -19.32 -11.77
C GLU A 233 -11.98 -18.47 -11.44
N TYR A 234 -12.00 -17.23 -11.91
CA TYR A 234 -10.88 -16.29 -11.80
C TYR A 234 -11.02 -15.39 -10.58
N TYR A 235 -9.97 -15.32 -9.75
CA TYR A 235 -9.85 -14.34 -8.68
C TYR A 235 -8.63 -13.49 -8.99
N ALA A 236 -8.82 -12.19 -9.20
CA ALA A 236 -7.73 -11.28 -9.53
C ALA A 236 -7.69 -10.06 -8.64
N TYR A 237 -6.48 -9.62 -8.36
CA TYR A 237 -6.15 -8.41 -7.65
C TYR A 237 -5.16 -7.60 -8.49
N VAL A 238 -5.63 -6.47 -8.98
CA VAL A 238 -4.91 -5.60 -9.90
C VAL A 238 -4.46 -4.37 -9.13
N ARG A 239 -3.17 -4.05 -9.22
CA ARG A 239 -2.57 -2.83 -8.69
C ARG A 239 -2.22 -1.89 -9.82
N LEU A 240 -2.68 -0.66 -9.72
CA LEU A 240 -2.58 0.37 -10.74
C LEU A 240 -2.08 1.68 -10.13
N ARG A 241 -1.35 2.47 -10.91
CA ARG A 241 -0.94 3.83 -10.56
C ARG A 241 -1.50 4.82 -11.56
N ARG A 242 -2.06 5.93 -11.10
CA ARG A 242 -2.56 6.99 -11.97
C ARG A 242 -1.39 7.52 -12.80
N ILE A 243 -1.61 7.65 -14.10
CA ILE A 243 -0.63 8.27 -14.98
C ILE A 243 -0.66 9.76 -14.66
N CYS A 244 0.41 10.25 -14.02
CA CYS A 244 0.62 11.67 -13.87
C CYS A 244 0.94 12.22 -15.27
N GLU A 245 -0.06 12.70 -16.00
CA GLU A 245 0.22 13.64 -17.07
C GLU A 245 0.96 14.80 -16.42
N ARG A 246 2.27 14.95 -16.73
CA ARG A 246 2.91 16.24 -16.48
C ARG A 246 1.98 17.27 -17.12
N PRO A 247 1.57 18.34 -16.42
CA PRO A 247 0.77 19.38 -17.07
C PRO A 247 1.51 19.74 -18.35
N LYS A 248 0.83 19.60 -19.50
CA LYS A 248 1.40 20.04 -20.78
C LYS A 248 1.90 21.45 -20.50
N ALA A 249 3.20 21.68 -20.73
CA ALA A 249 3.80 23.00 -20.47
C ALA A 249 2.85 24.03 -21.09
N LEU A 250 2.35 24.97 -20.27
CA LEU A 250 1.43 25.99 -20.77
C LEU A 250 2.05 26.58 -22.03
N LYS A 251 1.26 26.63 -23.11
CA LYS A 251 1.66 27.36 -24.32
C LYS A 251 2.05 28.78 -23.90
N ARG A 252 2.98 29.36 -24.65
CA ARG A 252 3.59 30.67 -24.35
C ARG A 252 2.54 31.74 -24.01
N GLU A 253 1.45 31.76 -24.77
CA GLU A 253 0.28 32.64 -24.58
C GLU A 253 -0.38 32.49 -23.20
N GLY A 254 -0.48 31.27 -22.66
CA GLY A 254 -1.06 31.03 -21.34
C GLY A 254 -0.15 31.37 -20.16
N ARG A 255 1.17 31.45 -20.37
CA ARG A 255 2.11 31.95 -19.36
C ARG A 255 2.14 33.49 -19.30
N GLU A 256 2.02 34.14 -20.46
CA GLU A 256 1.91 35.61 -20.55
C GLU A 256 0.62 36.11 -19.91
N ALA A 257 -0.51 35.42 -20.12
CA ALA A 257 -1.78 35.74 -19.46
C ALA A 257 -1.76 35.60 -17.93
N LEU A 258 -0.80 34.86 -17.37
CA LEU A 258 -0.67 34.59 -15.93
C LEU A 258 0.53 35.30 -15.28
N GLY A 259 1.23 36.18 -16.01
CA GLY A 259 2.37 36.95 -15.48
C GLY A 259 3.55 36.09 -15.01
N LEU A 260 3.67 34.84 -15.50
CA LEU A 260 4.73 33.93 -15.08
C LEU A 260 6.03 34.21 -15.87
N PRO A 261 7.20 34.24 -15.22
CA PRO A 261 8.46 34.52 -15.90
C PRO A 261 8.73 33.49 -17.00
N GLN A 262 9.30 33.97 -18.11
CA GLN A 262 9.68 33.11 -19.23
C GLN A 262 10.68 32.06 -18.74
N SER A 263 10.46 30.79 -19.11
CA SER A 263 11.43 29.75 -18.82
C SER A 263 12.77 30.10 -19.48
N PRO A 264 13.91 30.01 -18.77
CA PRO A 264 15.20 30.36 -19.35
C PRO A 264 15.45 29.54 -20.62
N ARG A 265 15.86 30.23 -21.70
CA ARG A 265 16.25 29.60 -22.96
C ARG A 265 17.40 28.64 -22.66
N ARG A 266 17.16 27.33 -22.75
CA ARG A 266 18.17 26.29 -22.52
C ARG A 266 19.29 26.40 -23.55
N GLY A 267 20.38 27.06 -23.18
CA GLY A 267 21.72 26.81 -23.70
C GLY A 267 22.45 25.86 -22.75
N ILE A 268 22.03 24.59 -22.64
CA ILE A 268 22.80 23.56 -21.92
C ILE A 268 22.88 22.32 -22.80
N ARG A 269 24.13 21.92 -23.03
CA ARG A 269 24.62 20.84 -23.89
C ARG A 269 23.82 19.56 -23.73
N ARG A 270 23.64 18.83 -24.84
CA ARG A 270 23.20 17.42 -24.87
C ARG A 270 24.16 16.59 -24.01
N CYS A 271 23.87 16.42 -22.73
CA CYS A 271 24.42 15.32 -21.94
C CYS A 271 23.60 14.07 -22.30
N GLY A 272 24.31 12.99 -22.61
CA GLY A 272 23.84 11.87 -23.40
C GLY A 272 22.51 11.25 -22.94
N LYS A 273 21.69 10.92 -23.94
CA LYS A 273 20.73 9.81 -23.86
C LYS A 273 21.53 8.52 -23.65
N LYS A 274 21.91 8.19 -22.42
CA LYS A 274 22.26 6.81 -22.05
C LYS A 274 21.63 6.49 -20.71
N GLU A 275 20.80 5.45 -20.75
CA GLU A 275 20.47 4.55 -19.65
C GLU A 275 19.80 5.16 -18.42
N LEU A 276 18.47 5.23 -18.49
CA LEU A 276 17.58 4.88 -17.38
C LEU A 276 16.23 4.41 -17.94
N ALA A 277 16.30 3.53 -18.93
CA ALA A 277 15.21 2.61 -19.26
C ALA A 277 15.51 1.29 -18.53
N ALA A 278 15.52 1.32 -17.20
CA ALA A 278 15.26 0.10 -16.45
C ALA A 278 13.75 -0.14 -16.55
N THR A 279 13.30 -0.68 -17.68
CA THR A 279 11.98 -1.29 -17.83
C THR A 279 11.91 -2.48 -16.89
N MET A 280 11.56 -2.25 -15.62
CA MET A 280 11.11 -3.32 -14.76
C MET A 280 9.71 -3.72 -15.24
N ALA A 281 9.60 -4.95 -15.74
CA ALA A 281 8.34 -5.54 -16.12
C ALA A 281 7.38 -5.55 -14.91
N PRO A 282 6.08 -5.29 -15.10
CA PRO A 282 5.12 -5.42 -14.02
C PRO A 282 5.17 -6.85 -13.48
N TYR A 283 5.05 -7.00 -12.17
CA TYR A 283 5.19 -8.30 -11.52
C TYR A 283 3.85 -9.06 -11.56
N SER A 284 3.85 -10.22 -12.22
CA SER A 284 2.74 -11.19 -12.16
C SER A 284 3.12 -12.36 -11.28
N GLN A 285 2.30 -12.65 -10.27
CA GLN A 285 2.48 -13.84 -9.46
C GLN A 285 1.21 -14.67 -9.51
N LYS A 286 1.29 -15.85 -10.14
CA LYS A 286 0.32 -16.92 -9.90
C LYS A 286 0.54 -17.37 -8.47
N VAL A 287 -0.41 -17.06 -7.59
CA VAL A 287 -0.36 -17.57 -6.22
C VAL A 287 -0.80 -19.03 -6.32
N VAL A 288 0.15 -19.95 -6.15
CA VAL A 288 -0.15 -21.39 -6.08
C VAL A 288 -1.09 -21.57 -4.89
N SER A 289 -2.32 -22.00 -5.16
CA SER A 289 -3.19 -22.52 -4.12
C SER A 289 -2.58 -23.82 -3.68
N ASP A 290 -1.91 -23.83 -2.53
CA ASP A 290 -1.84 -25.07 -1.75
C ASP A 290 -3.29 -25.53 -1.61
N SER A 291 -3.53 -26.71 -2.16
CA SER A 291 -4.82 -27.32 -2.42
C SER A 291 -5.74 -27.25 -1.21
N GLU A 292 -6.56 -26.21 -1.10
CA GLU A 292 -7.78 -26.21 -0.31
C GLU A 292 -8.65 -25.00 -0.70
N PRO A 293 -9.95 -25.20 -0.95
CA PRO A 293 -10.83 -24.14 -1.42
C PRO A 293 -11.12 -23.10 -0.34
N LEU A 294 -11.17 -21.82 -0.78
CA LEU A 294 -11.73 -20.69 -0.04
C LEU A 294 -13.20 -20.91 0.34
#